data_AF-A0A6I2L6F3-F1
#
_entry.id   AF-A0A6I2L6F3-F1
#
_cell.length_a   1.000
_cell.length_b   1.000
_cell.length_c   1.000
_cell.angle_alpha   90.00
_cell.angle_beta   90.00
_cell.angle_gamma   90.00
#
_symmetry.space_group_name_H-M   'P 1'
#
loop_
_entity.id
_entity.type
_entity.pdbx_description
1 polymer ?
#
loop_
_entity_poly.entity_id
_entity_poly.type
_entity_poly.pdbx_seq_one_letter_code
_entity_poly.pdbx_strand_id
1 'polypeptide(L)'
;MSDLIVSSRLPEPAGASVQGAAWQQLLHWHENGQQLAFVYTRSLGGLIHTGQGTLEQLSLEAATLQAGASKLYIVLANASYEAGPQLFFTPNLLSRFHVNGVAVRLANHDWLFLSDESLPAIGMENLQKRLES
;
A
#
# COMPACT_ATOMS: atom_id res chain seq x y z
N MET A 1 10.85 -32.77 -10.33
CA MET A 1 9.45 -32.35 -10.22
C MET A 1 9.42 -31.37 -9.07
N SER A 2 9.10 -30.11 -9.35
CA SER A 2 9.30 -28.99 -8.44
C SER A 2 8.21 -28.97 -7.37
N ASP A 3 8.61 -29.10 -6.11
CA ASP A 3 7.71 -28.94 -4.97
C ASP A 3 7.30 -27.47 -4.85
N LEU A 4 6.04 -27.20 -5.21
CA LEU A 4 5.33 -25.97 -4.87
C LEU A 4 5.17 -25.95 -3.35
N ILE A 5 5.95 -25.10 -2.67
CA ILE A 5 5.70 -24.74 -1.27
C ILE A 5 4.39 -23.93 -1.25
N VAL A 6 3.27 -24.64 -1.06
CA VAL A 6 2.00 -24.05 -0.65
C VAL A 6 2.15 -23.69 0.83
N SER A 7 2.43 -22.42 1.10
CA SER A 7 2.49 -21.88 2.46
C SER A 7 1.14 -22.11 3.15
N SER A 8 1.13 -22.94 4.19
CA SER A 8 -0.05 -23.52 4.84
C SER A 8 -0.66 -22.66 5.96
N ARG A 9 -0.49 -21.34 5.91
CA ARG A 9 -1.29 -20.39 6.71
C ARG A 9 -1.49 -19.11 5.92
N LEU A 10 -2.68 -18.93 5.34
CA LEU A 10 -3.21 -17.58 5.15
C LEU A 10 -3.86 -17.20 6.48
N PRO A 11 -3.29 -16.25 7.25
CA PRO A 11 -3.97 -15.72 8.43
C PRO A 11 -5.24 -14.98 8.01
N GLU A 12 -6.22 -14.94 8.92
CA GLU A 12 -7.59 -14.46 8.70
C GLU A 12 -7.66 -13.10 7.98
N PRO A 13 -8.44 -12.97 6.88
CA PRO A 13 -8.76 -11.67 6.33
C PRO A 13 -9.86 -11.02 7.19
N ALA A 14 -9.44 -10.30 8.22
CA ALA A 14 -10.18 -9.23 8.90
C ALA A 14 -9.20 -8.33 9.67
N GLY A 15 -8.31 -7.65 8.93
CA GLY A 15 -7.11 -6.99 9.49
C GLY A 15 -7.26 -5.59 10.07
N ALA A 16 -8.49 -5.06 10.16
CA ALA A 16 -8.78 -3.71 10.69
C ALA A 16 -8.98 -3.67 12.21
N SER A 17 -8.49 -4.66 12.96
CA SER A 17 -8.58 -4.57 14.41
C SER A 17 -7.57 -3.53 14.89
N VAL A 18 -7.95 -2.74 15.89
CA VAL A 18 -7.03 -1.79 16.52
C VAL A 18 -5.77 -2.51 17.04
N GLN A 19 -5.89 -3.80 17.37
CA GLN A 19 -4.79 -4.65 17.82
C GLN A 19 -3.99 -5.32 16.69
N GLY A 20 -4.39 -5.15 15.42
CA GLY A 20 -3.75 -5.77 14.27
C GLY A 20 -2.38 -5.15 13.96
N ALA A 21 -1.39 -5.97 13.60
CA ALA A 21 -0.03 -5.53 13.31
C ALA A 21 0.02 -4.43 12.23
N ALA A 22 -0.83 -4.52 11.21
CA ALA A 22 -0.94 -3.52 10.15
C ALA A 22 -1.44 -2.17 10.67
N TRP A 23 -2.49 -2.18 11.50
CA TRP A 23 -3.03 -0.97 12.10
C TRP A 23 -2.03 -0.30 13.05
N GLN A 24 -1.34 -1.09 13.88
CA GLN A 24 -0.29 -0.62 14.77
C GLN A 24 0.88 0.03 14.00
N GLN A 25 1.26 -0.55 12.85
CA GLN A 25 2.29 0.04 11.99
C GLN A 25 1.83 1.39 11.40
N LEU A 26 0.58 1.48 10.93
CA LEU A 26 0.03 2.75 10.41
C LEU A 26 -0.03 3.83 11.50
N LEU A 27 -0.46 3.48 12.72
CA LEU A 27 -0.44 4.37 13.87
C LEU A 27 0.97 4.85 14.18
N HIS A 28 1.94 3.94 14.22
CA HIS A 28 3.34 4.28 14.46
C HIS A 28 3.88 5.27 13.41
N TRP A 29 3.60 5.05 12.13
CA TRP A 29 4.02 5.96 11.07
C TRP A 29 3.33 7.33 11.14
N HIS A 30 2.04 7.35 11.49
CA HIS A 30 1.26 8.58 11.69
C HIS A 30 1.82 9.40 12.86
N GLU A 31 2.01 8.79 14.03
CA GLU A 31 2.51 9.45 15.24
C GLU A 31 3.92 10.04 15.05
N ASN A 32 4.77 9.37 14.26
CA ASN A 32 6.12 9.85 13.96
C ASN A 32 6.20 10.83 12.78
N GLY A 33 5.08 11.09 12.08
CA GLY A 33 5.08 11.92 10.87
C GLY A 33 6.01 11.37 9.78
N GLN A 34 6.12 10.05 9.69
CA GLN A 34 7.10 9.40 8.83
C GLN A 34 6.77 9.62 7.34
N GLN A 35 7.80 9.92 6.54
CA GLN A 35 7.66 9.97 5.09
C GLN A 35 7.60 8.53 4.54
N LEU A 36 6.51 8.23 3.83
CA LEU A 36 6.20 6.92 3.29
C LEU A 36 6.08 6.98 1.77
N ALA A 37 6.61 5.95 1.12
CA ALA A 37 6.25 5.63 -0.25
C ALA A 37 4.82 5.10 -0.28
N PHE A 38 4.02 5.52 -1.25
CA PHE A 38 2.67 5.00 -1.42
C PHE A 38 2.31 4.71 -2.87
N VAL A 39 1.42 3.74 -3.06
CA VAL A 39 0.76 3.44 -4.32
C VAL A 39 -0.73 3.29 -4.05
N TYR A 40 -1.54 4.04 -4.79
CA TYR A 40 -3.00 3.93 -4.76
C TYR A 40 -3.50 3.53 -6.15
N THR A 41 -4.11 2.35 -6.24
CA THR A 41 -4.60 1.77 -7.50
C THR A 41 -6.09 1.45 -7.42
N ARG A 42 -6.78 1.56 -8.55
CA ARG A 42 -8.16 1.10 -8.71
C ARG A 42 -8.21 -0.42 -8.76
N SER A 43 -9.35 -0.93 -8.33
CA SER A 43 -9.82 -2.24 -8.79
C SER A 43 -9.65 -2.35 -10.32
N LEU A 44 -9.09 -3.48 -10.77
CA LEU A 44 -8.72 -3.77 -12.18
C LEU A 44 -7.41 -3.15 -12.70
N GLY A 45 -6.58 -2.55 -11.84
CA GLY A 45 -5.17 -2.28 -12.16
C GLY A 45 -4.85 -0.90 -12.74
N GLY A 46 -5.77 0.07 -12.63
CA GLY A 46 -5.47 1.46 -12.96
C GLY A 46 -4.72 2.16 -11.83
N LEU A 47 -3.56 2.77 -12.09
CA LEU A 47 -2.91 3.63 -11.10
C LEU A 47 -3.70 4.93 -10.91
N ILE A 48 -4.05 5.26 -9.67
CA ILE A 48 -4.70 6.52 -9.31
C ILE A 48 -3.64 7.55 -8.94
N HIS A 49 -2.76 7.18 -8.00
CA HIS A 49 -1.71 8.07 -7.52
C HIS A 49 -0.57 7.23 -6.92
N THR A 50 0.66 7.67 -7.09
CA THR A 50 1.81 7.16 -6.35
C THR A 50 2.73 8.32 -5.98
N GLY A 51 3.58 8.13 -4.98
CA GLY A 51 4.56 9.13 -4.59
C GLY A 51 5.11 8.89 -3.20
N GLN A 52 5.53 9.97 -2.58
CA GLN A 52 5.98 10.02 -1.20
C GLN A 52 5.05 10.96 -0.42
N GLY A 53 4.73 10.61 0.82
CA GLY A 53 3.88 11.45 1.66
C GLY A 53 3.83 11.01 3.11
N THR A 54 3.19 11.81 3.95
CA THR A 54 3.05 11.54 5.39
C THR A 54 1.58 11.29 5.72
N LEU A 55 1.31 10.37 6.62
CA LEU A 55 -0.04 10.21 7.20
C LEU A 55 -0.30 11.39 8.14
N GLU A 56 -1.21 12.29 7.76
CA GLU A 56 -1.57 13.48 8.56
C GLU A 56 -2.73 13.17 9.51
N GLN A 57 -3.69 12.37 9.06
CA GLN A 57 -4.83 11.92 9.85
C GLN A 57 -5.04 10.42 9.62
N LEU A 58 -5.37 9.70 10.69
CA LEU A 58 -5.65 8.27 10.66
C LEU A 58 -6.73 7.93 11.69
N SER A 59 -7.84 7.37 11.22
CA SER A 59 -8.92 6.78 12.02
C SER A 59 -9.45 5.53 11.33
N LEU A 60 -10.31 4.77 12.00
CA LEU A 60 -10.88 3.55 11.42
C LEU A 60 -11.75 3.83 10.17
N GLU A 61 -12.23 5.07 10.02
CA GLU A 61 -13.11 5.50 8.95
C GLU A 61 -12.38 6.19 7.81
N ALA A 62 -11.24 6.83 8.07
CA ALA A 62 -10.52 7.59 7.07
C ALA A 62 -9.03 7.77 7.37
N ALA A 63 -8.24 7.97 6.31
CA ALA A 63 -6.88 8.46 6.38
C ALA A 63 -6.67 9.64 5.43
N THR A 64 -5.81 10.58 5.85
CA THR A 64 -5.34 11.68 5.02
C THR A 64 -3.85 11.55 4.80
N LEU A 65 -3.43 11.52 3.54
CA LEU A 65 -2.03 11.43 3.13
C LEU A 65 -1.59 12.73 2.47
N GLN A 66 -0.63 13.42 3.07
CA GLN A 66 -0.04 14.64 2.54
C GLN A 66 1.12 14.28 1.60
N ALA A 67 0.95 14.54 0.31
CA ALA A 67 1.94 14.24 -0.73
C ALA A 67 2.35 15.53 -1.45
N GLY A 68 3.42 16.18 -0.98
CA GLY A 68 3.88 17.45 -1.54
C GLY A 68 2.85 18.56 -1.37
N ALA A 69 2.31 19.11 -2.47
CA ALA A 69 1.25 20.11 -2.45
C ALA A 69 -0.17 19.51 -2.45
N SER A 70 -0.30 18.19 -2.59
CA SER A 70 -1.57 17.48 -2.70
C SER A 70 -1.93 16.77 -1.39
N LYS A 71 -3.24 16.66 -1.11
CA LYS A 71 -3.78 15.83 -0.04
C LYS A 71 -4.67 14.75 -0.64
N LEU A 72 -4.44 13.50 -0.22
CA LEU A 72 -5.29 12.37 -0.54
C LEU A 72 -6.14 12.04 0.67
N TYR A 73 -7.46 12.18 0.53
CA TYR A 73 -8.42 11.72 1.52
C TYR A 73 -8.94 10.34 1.11
N ILE A 74 -8.77 9.36 1.99
CA ILE A 74 -9.04 7.95 1.70
C ILE A 74 -10.05 7.43 2.72
N VAL A 75 -11.16 6.90 2.24
CA VAL A 75 -12.19 6.29 3.09
C VAL A 75 -11.76 4.86 3.43
N LEU A 76 -11.63 4.58 4.72
CA LEU A 76 -11.19 3.31 5.29
C LEU A 76 -12.33 2.45 5.85
N ALA A 77 -13.56 2.96 5.84
CA ALA A 77 -14.73 2.19 6.25
C ALA A 77 -14.80 0.85 5.51
N ASN A 78 -14.84 -0.26 6.26
CA ASN A 78 -14.80 -1.64 5.77
C ASN A 78 -13.52 -2.01 4.98
N ALA A 79 -12.42 -1.29 5.18
CA ALA A 79 -11.12 -1.69 4.63
C ALA A 79 -10.56 -2.91 5.38
N SER A 80 -9.74 -3.69 4.69
CA SER A 80 -8.96 -4.78 5.27
C SER A 80 -7.47 -4.47 5.14
N TYR A 81 -6.68 -4.86 6.14
CA TYR A 81 -5.28 -4.46 6.26
C TYR A 81 -4.39 -5.69 6.36
N GLU A 82 -3.21 -5.62 5.76
CA GLU A 82 -2.20 -6.67 5.80
C GLU A 82 -0.82 -6.05 6.01
N ALA A 83 -0.08 -6.54 7.00
CA ALA A 83 1.30 -6.14 7.24
C ALA A 83 2.24 -7.19 6.67
N GLY A 84 3.39 -6.73 6.16
CA GLY A 84 4.47 -7.60 5.74
C GLY A 84 4.87 -7.38 4.27
N PRO A 85 5.70 -8.27 3.72
CA PRO A 85 6.22 -8.14 2.37
C PRO A 85 5.13 -8.31 1.32
N GLN A 86 4.92 -7.29 0.48
CA GLN A 86 4.00 -7.33 -0.65
C GLN A 86 4.76 -7.53 -1.96
N LEU A 87 4.21 -8.35 -2.86
CA LEU A 87 4.84 -8.68 -4.12
C LEU A 87 4.56 -7.62 -5.19
N PHE A 88 5.62 -7.04 -5.73
CA PHE A 88 5.57 -6.12 -6.87
C PHE A 88 6.25 -6.74 -8.09
N PHE A 89 5.79 -6.36 -9.27
CA PHE A 89 6.37 -6.76 -10.55
C PHE A 89 6.99 -5.54 -11.24
N THR A 90 8.09 -5.75 -11.96
CA THR A 90 8.56 -4.73 -12.88
C THR A 90 7.56 -4.54 -14.02
N PRO A 91 7.48 -3.35 -14.66
CA PRO A 91 6.50 -3.07 -15.70
C PRO A 91 6.56 -4.02 -16.90
N ASN A 92 7.74 -4.57 -17.19
CA ASN A 92 7.96 -5.56 -18.24
C ASN A 92 7.64 -7.01 -17.80
N LEU A 93 7.22 -7.20 -16.54
CA LEU A 93 6.92 -8.49 -15.91
C LEU A 93 8.09 -9.49 -15.88
N LEU A 94 9.31 -9.04 -16.17
CA LEU A 94 10.50 -9.90 -16.21
C LEU A 94 11.07 -10.20 -14.83
N SER A 95 10.70 -9.41 -13.82
CA SER A 95 11.18 -9.60 -12.46
C SER A 95 10.12 -9.21 -11.44
N ARG A 96 10.31 -9.73 -10.23
CA ARG A 96 9.45 -9.48 -9.08
C ARG A 96 10.30 -9.22 -7.85
N PHE A 97 9.81 -8.37 -6.98
CA PHE A 97 10.48 -8.02 -5.73
C PHE A 97 9.44 -7.88 -4.63
N HIS A 98 9.84 -8.14 -3.39
CA HIS A 98 8.99 -7.91 -2.23
C HIS A 98 9.35 -6.57 -1.61
N VAL A 99 8.34 -5.84 -1.17
CA VAL A 99 8.50 -4.58 -0.45
C VAL A 99 7.78 -4.70 0.88
N ASN A 100 8.46 -4.44 1.98
CA ASN A 100 7.81 -4.44 3.29
C ASN A 100 6.88 -3.24 3.40
N GLY A 101 5.67 -3.46 3.90
CA GLY A 101 4.76 -2.36 4.11
C GLY A 101 3.41 -2.80 4.67
N VAL A 102 2.44 -1.90 4.53
CA VAL A 102 1.05 -2.13 4.85
C VAL A 102 0.23 -2.05 3.57
N ALA A 103 -0.44 -3.14 3.23
CA ALA A 103 -1.47 -3.16 2.21
C ALA A 103 -2.83 -2.89 2.85
N VAL A 104 -3.59 -1.99 2.24
CA VAL A 104 -4.94 -1.62 2.63
C VAL A 104 -5.85 -1.84 1.43
N ARG A 105 -6.70 -2.85 1.52
CA ARG A 105 -7.74 -3.11 0.52
C ARG A 105 -9.01 -2.40 0.96
N LEU A 106 -9.44 -1.44 0.14
CA LEU A 106 -10.60 -0.60 0.41
C LEU A 106 -11.91 -1.33 0.06
N ALA A 107 -13.03 -0.84 0.61
CA ALA A 107 -14.36 -1.44 0.39
C ALA A 107 -14.79 -1.42 -1.09
N ASN A 108 -14.34 -0.42 -1.85
CA ASN A 108 -14.56 -0.33 -3.30
C ASN A 108 -13.58 -1.21 -4.12
N HIS A 109 -12.82 -2.08 -3.45
CA HIS A 109 -11.80 -2.96 -4.02
C HIS A 109 -10.57 -2.25 -4.59
N ASP A 110 -10.41 -0.96 -4.34
CA ASP A 110 -9.16 -0.26 -4.61
C ASP A 110 -8.10 -0.67 -3.58
N TRP A 111 -6.83 -0.46 -3.94
CA TRP A 111 -5.69 -0.88 -3.14
C TRP A 111 -4.81 0.33 -2.84
N LEU A 112 -4.56 0.56 -1.55
CA LEU A 112 -3.54 1.46 -1.06
C LEU A 112 -2.40 0.62 -0.47
N PHE A 113 -1.18 0.85 -0.91
CA PHE A 113 0.02 0.29 -0.30
C PHE A 113 0.88 1.41 0.25
N LEU A 114 1.42 1.21 1.45
CA LEU A 114 2.27 2.14 2.19
C LEU A 114 3.55 1.43 2.64
N SER A 115 4.70 2.07 2.45
CA SER A 115 6.00 1.53 2.84
C SER A 115 6.91 2.64 3.31
N ASP A 116 7.76 2.36 4.30
CA ASP A 116 8.88 3.19 4.71
C ASP A 116 10.13 2.97 3.86
N GLU A 117 10.16 1.90 3.06
CA GLU A 117 11.19 1.67 2.08
C GLU A 117 10.89 2.53 0.83
N SER A 118 11.93 3.16 0.28
CA SER A 118 11.81 3.80 -1.02
C SER A 118 11.49 2.72 -2.07
N LEU A 119 10.27 2.76 -2.60
CA LEU A 119 9.88 1.90 -3.72
C LEU A 119 10.93 2.04 -4.83
N PRO A 120 11.48 0.93 -5.37
CA PRO A 120 12.52 1.01 -6.38
C PRO A 120 12.08 1.90 -7.55
N ALA A 121 12.92 2.87 -7.92
CA ALA A 121 12.69 3.71 -9.12
C ALA A 121 12.44 2.86 -10.37
N ILE A 122 13.04 1.66 -10.41
CA ILE A 122 12.84 0.62 -11.42
C ILE A 122 11.43 0.02 -11.29
N GLY A 123 10.46 0.74 -11.85
CA GLY A 123 9.08 0.32 -12.00
C GLY A 123 8.08 1.47 -11.91
N MET A 124 8.40 2.48 -11.11
CA MET A 124 7.56 3.66 -10.87
C MET A 124 7.67 4.69 -12.01
N GLU A 125 8.85 4.84 -12.63
CA GLU A 125 9.09 5.78 -13.73
C GLU A 125 8.22 5.51 -14.98
N ASN A 126 7.88 4.25 -15.24
CA ASN A 126 7.04 3.88 -16.40
C ASN A 126 5.54 4.05 -16.13
N LEU A 127 5.13 4.04 -14.86
CA LEU A 127 3.76 4.32 -14.47
C LEU A 127 3.46 5.83 -14.52
N GLN A 128 4.41 6.67 -14.09
CA GLN A 128 4.31 8.14 -14.24
C GLN A 128 4.23 8.57 -15.71
N LYS A 129 5.08 8.00 -16.59
CA LYS A 129 5.06 8.32 -18.03
C LYS A 129 3.74 8.01 -18.75
N ARG A 130 2.93 7.08 -18.24
CA ARG A 130 1.60 6.75 -18.80
C ARG A 130 0.47 7.63 -18.29
N LEU A 131 0.68 8.37 -17.20
CA LEU A 131 -0.28 9.35 -16.69
C LEU A 131 -0.13 10.72 -17.38
N GLU A 132 1.03 10.97 -17.99
CA GLU A 132 1.35 12.21 -18.71
C GLU A 132 1.19 12.10 -20.24
N SER A 133 0.77 10.94 -20.76
CA SER A 133 0.54 10.65 -22.18
C SER A 133 -0.92 10.41 -22.49
#